data_AF-A0A423PN74-F1
#
_entry.id   AF-A0A423PN74-F1
#
_cell.length_a   1.000
_cell.length_b   1.000
_cell.length_c   1.000
_cell.angle_alpha   90.00
_cell.angle_beta   90.00
_cell.angle_gamma   90.00
#
_symmetry.space_group_name_H-M   'P 1'
#
loop_
_entity.id
_entity.type
_entity.pdbx_description
1 polymer ?
#
loop_
_entity_poly.entity_id
_entity_poly.type
_entity_poly.pdbx_seq_one_letter_code
_entity_poly.pdbx_strand_id
1 'polypeptide(L)' 'MCDAQLLRFKQDFRFNSPSLAAGVLVGGSANGRICWKDERERTLKSLQAARADAAI' A
#
# COMPACT_ATOMS: atom_id res chain seq x y z
N MET A 1 -3.89 -0.12 30.55
CA MET A 1 -4.31 0.58 29.32
C MET A 1 -3.04 0.80 28.51
N CYS A 2 -2.79 0.02 27.45
CA CYS A 2 -1.64 0.26 26.58
C CYS A 2 -1.99 1.40 25.62
N ASP A 3 -1.33 2.54 25.80
CA ASP A 3 -1.34 3.63 24.85
C ASP A 3 -0.60 3.18 23.59
N ALA A 4 -1.33 2.88 22.52
CA ALA A 4 -0.72 2.63 21.23
C ALA A 4 -0.23 3.98 20.70
N GLN A 5 1.06 4.28 20.87
CA GLN A 5 1.69 5.48 20.33
C GLN A 5 1.49 5.55 18.81
N LEU A 6 0.57 6.40 18.38
CA LEU A 6 0.29 6.63 16.96
C LEU A 6 1.42 7.47 16.36
N LEU A 7 2.22 6.84 15.49
CA LEU A 7 3.27 7.53 14.74
C LEU A 7 2.66 8.26 13.55
N ARG A 8 3.04 9.53 13.36
CA ARG A 8 2.66 10.33 12.18
C ARG A 8 3.81 10.37 11.17
N PHE A 9 3.47 10.21 9.89
CA PHE A 9 4.43 10.43 8.80
C PHE A 9 4.80 11.91 8.75
N LYS A 10 6.10 12.21 8.66
CA LYS A 10 6.63 13.58 8.62
C LYS A 10 6.90 14.10 7.21
N GLN A 11 7.07 13.20 6.25
CA GLN A 11 7.45 13.52 4.89
C GLN A 11 6.86 12.51 3.93
N ASP A 12 6.60 12.97 2.71
CA ASP A 12 6.29 12.09 1.59
C ASP A 12 7.57 11.47 1.06
N PHE A 13 7.54 10.17 0.79
CA PHE A 13 8.66 9.45 0.22
C PHE A 13 8.18 8.59 -0.96
N ARG A 14 8.84 8.74 -2.11
CA ARG A 14 8.53 7.94 -3.30
C ARG A 14 9.36 6.67 -3.30
N PHE A 15 8.71 5.54 -3.05
CA PHE A 15 9.35 4.22 -3.10
C PHE A 15 9.47 3.69 -4.53
N ASN A 16 10.54 2.93 -4.77
CA ASN A 16 10.77 2.25 -6.06
C ASN A 16 9.80 1.09 -6.32
N SER A 17 9.11 0.58 -5.30
CA SER A 17 8.06 -0.41 -5.49
C SER A 17 6.98 -0.32 -4.40
N PRO A 18 5.73 -0.70 -4.72
CA PRO A 18 4.65 -0.75 -3.73
C PRO A 18 4.91 -1.77 -2.62
N SER A 19 5.65 -2.85 -2.89
CA SER A 19 6.02 -3.84 -1.87
C SER A 19 7.04 -3.27 -0.88
N LEU A 20 7.99 -2.46 -1.34
CA LEU A 20 8.96 -1.79 -0.46
C LEU A 20 8.25 -0.80 0.48
N ALA A 21 7.32 -0.02 -0.05
CA ALA A 21 6.49 0.88 0.75
C ALA A 21 5.69 0.12 1.83
N ALA A 22 5.06 -1.01 1.46
CA ALA A 22 4.28 -1.81 2.40
C ALA A 22 5.18 -2.46 3.46
N GLY A 23 6.38 -2.91 3.07
CA GLY A 23 7.32 -3.54 3.99
C GLY A 23 7.85 -2.59 5.06
N VAL A 24 8.08 -1.32 4.71
CA VAL A 24 8.48 -0.28 5.68
C VAL A 24 7.40 -0.04 6.73
N LEU A 25 6.12 -0.09 6.34
CA LEU A 25 5.01 0.11 7.27
C LEU A 25 4.75 -1.10 8.17
N VAL A 26 4.83 -2.31 7.61
CA VAL A 26 4.54 -3.56 8.31
C VAL A 26 5.75 -4.04 9.15
N GLY A 27 6.96 -3.59 8.82
CA GLY A 27 8.20 -4.05 9.48
C GLY A 27 8.68 -5.41 8.98
N GLY A 28 8.37 -5.78 7.74
CA GLY A 28 8.70 -7.10 7.18
C GLY A 28 8.41 -7.21 5.69
N SER A 29 8.43 -8.45 5.16
CA SER A 29 8.07 -8.69 3.76
C SER A 29 6.55 -8.56 3.58
N ALA A 30 6.13 -7.62 2.73
CA ALA A 30 4.71 -7.38 2.46
C ALA A 30 4.44 -7.31 0.95
N ASN A 31 3.34 -7.92 0.52
CA ASN A 31 2.93 -7.87 -0.87
C ASN A 31 2.10 -6.61 -1.14
N GLY A 32 2.77 -5.53 -1.54
CA GLY A 32 2.13 -4.23 -1.74
C GLY A 32 0.93 -4.27 -2.68
N ARG A 33 0.91 -5.18 -3.67
CA ARG A 33 -0.23 -5.29 -4.59
C ARG A 33 -1.53 -5.73 -3.92
N ILE A 34 -1.44 -6.38 -2.75
CA ILE A 34 -2.58 -6.85 -1.97
C ILE A 34 -2.84 -5.93 -0.77
N CYS A 35 -1.77 -5.44 -0.13
CA CYS A 35 -1.86 -4.60 1.07
C CYS A 35 -2.46 -3.22 0.77
N TRP A 36 -2.14 -2.64 -0.39
CA TRP A 36 -2.70 -1.35 -0.79
C TRP A 36 -4.11 -1.54 -1.35
N LYS A 37 -5.08 -0.85 -0.75
CA LYS A 37 -6.49 -0.85 -1.15
C LYS A 37 -6.99 0.56 -1.40
N ASP A 38 -7.99 0.71 -2.27
CA ASP A 38 -8.75 1.96 -2.37
C ASP A 38 -9.84 2.04 -1.30
N GLU A 39 -10.60 3.14 -1.33
CA GLU A 39 -11.75 3.39 -0.44
C GLU A 39 -12.88 2.35 -0.57
N ARG A 40 -12.88 1.56 -1.65
CA ARG A 40 -13.82 0.45 -1.92
C ARG A 40 -13.20 -0.91 -1.58
N GLU A 41 -12.12 -0.92 -0.81
CA GLU A 41 -11.34 -2.10 -0.43
C GLU A 41 -10.74 -2.89 -1.61
N ARG A 42 -10.69 -2.31 -2.82
CA ARG A 42 -10.12 -2.98 -3.99
C ARG A 42 -8.61 -2.94 -3.92
N THR A 43 -7.99 -4.10 -4.04
CA THR A 43 -6.53 -4.21 -4.02
C THR A 43 -5.89 -3.49 -5.20
N LEU A 44 -4.67 -2.99 -5.01
CA LEU A 44 -3.87 -2.38 -6.07
C LEU A 44 -3.71 -3.32 -7.28
N LYS A 45 -3.64 -4.64 -7.06
CA LYS A 45 -3.63 -5.65 -8.13
C LYS A 45 -4.89 -5.55 -9.01
N SER A 46 -6.07 -5.48 -8.39
CA SER A 46 -7.35 -5.38 -9.10
C SER A 46 -7.46 -4.07 -9.87
N LEU A 47 -7.00 -2.96 -9.26
CA LEU A 47 -6.98 -1.65 -9.91
C LEU A 47 -6.03 -1.63 -11.12
N GLN A 48 -4.86 -2.26 -11.01
CA GLN A 48 -3.92 -2.40 -12.12
C GLN A 48 -4.50 -3.25 -13.25
N ALA A 49 -5.18 -4.36 -12.94
CA ALA A 49 -5.83 -5.20 -13.92
C ALA A 49 -6.96 -4.43 -14.65
N ALA A 50 -7.85 -3.78 -13.90
CA ALA A 50 -8.93 -2.97 -14.47
C ALA A 50 -8.41 -1.84 -15.37
N ARG A 51 -7.27 -1.22 -15.00
CA ARG A 51 -6.65 -0.17 -15.81
C ARG A 51 -5.98 -0.71 -17.07
N ALA A 52 -5.43 -1.93 -17.03
CA ALA A 52 -4.87 -2.59 -18.20
C ALA A 52 -5.97 -3.01 -19.19
N ASP A 53 -7.10 -3.53 -18.69
CA ASP A 53 -8.28 -3.88 -19.51
C ASP A 53 -8.94 -2.65 -20.15
N ALA A 54 -9.02 -1.53 -19.43
CA ALA A 54 -9.62 -0.29 -19.94
C ALA A 54 -8.76 0.45 -21.00
N ALA A 55 -7.53 0.01 -21.22
CA ALA A 55 -6.61 0.58 -22.21
C ALA A 55 -6.65 -0.14 -23.57
N ILE A 56 -7.60 -1.07 -23.75
CA ILE A 56 -7.81 -1.86 -24.97
C ILE A 56 -9.08 -1.37 -25.67
#